data_AF-A0A2G1XMH9-F1
#
_entry.id   AF-A0A2G1XMH9-F1
#
_cell.length_a   1.000
_cell.length_b   1.000
_cell.length_c   1.000
_cell.angle_alpha   90.00
_cell.angle_beta   90.00
_cell.angle_gamma   90.00
#
_symmetry.space_group_name_H-M   'P 1'
#
loop_
_entity.id
_entity.type
_entity.pdbx_description
1 polymer ?
#
loop_
_entity_poly.entity_id
_entity_poly.type
_entity_poly.pdbx_seq_one_letter_code
_entity_poly.pdbx_strand_id
1 'polypeptide(L)'
;MVLTAQRGVCTYCGRSASTTVDHEEPIADGGADVWWNFVPACEDCNRWKKGRSARRWVADMDLHHRYPKAGFATRAMRPQVYAGITRRVERVQREIADMDRREWFRLHYGDERHRNKTELAEILARCKAELRGYPHYPWRTPKLGTSQNVCTRLMCCGYQHPKAKHMVAFLEQEERDAFQRAVFNERAHEGEVLGRLIREYLLDKERGGDGDAT
;
A
#
# COMPACT_ATOMS: atom_id res chain seq x y z
N MET A 1 3.16 -3.88 -6.76
CA MET A 1 2.73 -4.42 -5.45
C MET A 1 3.87 -4.64 -4.45
N VAL A 2 4.86 -5.51 -4.74
CA VAL A 2 5.91 -5.88 -3.77
C VAL A 2 6.82 -4.69 -3.45
N LEU A 3 7.32 -3.99 -4.47
CA LEU A 3 8.20 -2.82 -4.34
C LEU A 3 7.56 -1.59 -3.70
N THR A 4 6.27 -1.64 -3.40
CA THR A 4 5.55 -0.59 -2.66
C THR A 4 5.20 -1.03 -1.23
N ALA A 5 5.47 -2.28 -0.86
CA ALA A 5 5.34 -2.74 0.52
C ALA A 5 6.40 -2.08 1.41
N GLN A 6 6.23 -2.09 2.74
CA GLN A 6 7.06 -1.32 3.66
C GLN A 6 7.16 0.16 3.24
N ARG A 7 6.06 0.75 2.75
CA ARG A 7 6.07 2.15 2.26
C ARG A 7 7.12 2.41 1.16
N GLY A 8 7.53 1.39 0.41
CA GLY A 8 8.53 1.48 -0.64
C GLY A 8 9.98 1.61 -0.15
N VAL A 9 10.28 1.20 1.08
CA VAL A 9 11.65 1.08 1.59
C VAL A 9 12.08 -0.38 1.73
N CYS A 10 13.38 -0.63 1.73
CA CYS A 10 13.98 -1.95 1.83
C CYS A 10 13.58 -2.66 3.14
N THR A 11 13.10 -3.89 3.02
CA THR A 11 12.72 -4.75 4.16
C THR A 11 13.89 -5.01 5.11
N TYR A 12 15.09 -5.18 4.55
CA TYR A 12 16.28 -5.52 5.32
C TYR A 12 16.84 -4.33 6.10
N CYS A 13 17.23 -3.22 5.45
CA CYS A 13 17.82 -2.09 6.17
C CYS A 13 16.78 -1.13 6.77
N GLY A 14 15.56 -1.10 6.24
CA GLY A 14 14.49 -0.18 6.65
C GLY A 14 14.74 1.29 6.32
N ARG A 15 15.71 1.60 5.45
CA ARG A 15 16.18 2.98 5.18
C ARG A 15 16.16 3.33 3.70
N SER A 16 16.84 2.54 2.88
CA SER A 16 16.98 2.78 1.44
C SER A 16 15.67 2.49 0.72
N ALA A 17 15.42 3.18 -0.40
CA ALA A 17 14.32 2.82 -1.29
C ALA A 17 14.43 1.37 -1.75
N SER A 18 13.29 0.68 -1.86
CA SER A 18 13.26 -0.65 -2.46
C SER A 18 13.25 -0.55 -3.99
N THR A 19 14.21 -1.21 -4.60
CA THR A 19 14.45 -1.19 -6.05
C THR A 19 14.46 -2.59 -6.65
N THR A 20 14.58 -3.64 -5.83
CA THR A 20 14.56 -5.04 -6.27
C THR A 20 13.56 -5.85 -5.46
N VAL A 21 13.00 -6.88 -6.09
CA VAL A 21 12.29 -7.95 -5.40
C VAL A 21 13.34 -9.01 -5.04
N ASP A 22 13.31 -9.48 -3.81
CA ASP A 22 14.15 -10.57 -3.33
C ASP A 22 13.29 -11.71 -2.82
N HIS A 23 13.80 -12.93 -2.94
CA HIS A 23 13.21 -14.14 -2.38
C HIS A 23 13.70 -14.29 -0.94
N GLU A 24 12.79 -14.41 0.03
CA GLU A 24 13.15 -14.66 1.41
C GLU A 24 13.90 -16.00 1.52
N GLU A 25 13.30 -17.07 1.01
CA GLU A 25 13.97 -18.35 0.80
C GLU A 25 14.60 -18.40 -0.60
N PRO A 26 15.93 -18.60 -0.72
CA PRO A 26 16.58 -18.67 -2.02
C PRO A 26 16.00 -19.78 -2.91
N ILE A 27 15.83 -19.49 -4.21
CA ILE A 27 15.38 -20.51 -5.18
C ILE A 27 16.31 -21.72 -5.20
N ALA A 28 17.63 -21.48 -5.10
CA ALA A 28 18.63 -22.54 -5.07
C ALA A 28 18.48 -23.51 -3.88
N ASP A 29 17.82 -23.07 -2.80
CA ASP A 29 17.57 -23.85 -1.59
C ASP A 29 16.12 -24.37 -1.52
N GLY A 30 15.37 -24.32 -2.64
CA GLY A 30 13.98 -24.80 -2.73
C GLY A 30 12.91 -23.72 -2.54
N GLY A 31 13.30 -22.45 -2.42
CA GLY A 31 12.36 -21.34 -2.33
C GLY A 31 11.51 -21.15 -3.59
N ALA A 32 10.22 -20.89 -3.42
CA ALA A 32 9.30 -20.73 -4.55
C ALA A 32 9.36 -19.31 -5.17
N ASP A 33 9.19 -19.20 -6.50
CA ASP A 33 9.12 -17.93 -7.22
C ASP A 33 7.70 -17.36 -7.22
N VAL A 34 7.24 -16.91 -6.05
CA VAL A 34 5.84 -16.61 -5.76
C VAL A 34 5.72 -15.51 -4.73
N TRP A 35 4.60 -14.77 -4.77
CA TRP A 35 4.41 -13.56 -3.97
C TRP A 35 4.60 -13.75 -2.46
N TRP A 36 4.31 -14.93 -1.90
CA TRP A 36 4.49 -15.18 -0.46
C TRP A 36 5.96 -15.31 -0.06
N ASN A 37 6.84 -15.62 -1.02
CA ASN A 37 8.29 -15.67 -0.81
C ASN A 37 8.97 -14.32 -1.13
N PHE A 38 8.24 -13.31 -1.59
CA PHE A 38 8.83 -12.05 -2.04
C PHE A 38 8.89 -11.00 -0.93
N VAL A 39 9.98 -10.24 -0.91
CA VAL A 39 10.12 -9.00 -0.13
C VAL A 39 10.76 -7.88 -0.98
N PRO A 40 10.40 -6.61 -0.78
CA PRO A 40 11.11 -5.48 -1.38
C PRO A 40 12.47 -5.27 -0.70
N ALA A 41 13.52 -5.10 -1.51
CA ALA A 41 14.87 -4.86 -1.06
C ALA A 41 15.56 -3.73 -1.85
N CYS A 42 16.60 -3.14 -1.28
CA CYS A 42 17.55 -2.34 -2.07
C CYS A 42 18.63 -3.25 -2.66
N GLU A 43 19.27 -2.81 -3.75
CA GLU A 43 20.29 -3.59 -4.44
C GLU A 43 21.45 -4.01 -3.51
N ASP A 44 21.88 -3.14 -2.58
CA ASP A 44 22.97 -3.45 -1.66
C ASP A 44 22.63 -4.53 -0.64
N CYS A 45 21.45 -4.45 -0.02
CA CYS A 45 21.05 -5.46 0.94
C CYS A 45 20.74 -6.79 0.26
N ASN A 46 20.11 -6.77 -0.92
CA ASN A 46 19.86 -7.98 -1.70
C ASN A 46 21.20 -8.68 -2.06
N ARG A 47 22.14 -7.92 -2.65
CA ARG A 47 23.49 -8.42 -2.98
C ARG A 47 24.27 -8.92 -1.76
N TRP A 48 24.02 -8.38 -0.58
CA TRP A 48 24.71 -8.78 0.64
C TRP A 48 24.05 -9.97 1.34
N LYS A 49 22.71 -10.06 1.36
CA LYS A 49 21.98 -11.25 1.81
C LYS A 49 22.43 -12.46 1.00
N LYS A 50 22.54 -12.31 -0.33
CA LYS A 50 22.89 -13.38 -1.28
C LYS A 50 21.90 -14.55 -1.18
N GLY A 51 22.34 -15.76 -1.50
CA GLY A 51 21.58 -17.01 -1.33
C GLY A 51 21.46 -17.45 0.13
N ARG A 52 21.00 -16.56 1.02
CA ARG A 52 20.66 -16.90 2.41
C ARG A 52 19.24 -16.46 2.69
N SER A 53 18.55 -17.12 3.61
CA SER A 53 17.37 -16.55 4.24
C SER A 53 17.73 -15.39 5.15
N ALA A 54 16.78 -14.50 5.43
CA ALA A 54 16.99 -13.40 6.36
C ALA A 54 17.35 -13.91 7.76
N ARG A 55 16.73 -15.01 8.21
CA ARG A 55 17.06 -15.67 9.49
C ARG A 55 18.52 -16.12 9.53
N ARG A 56 19.00 -16.79 8.48
CA ARG A 56 20.41 -17.22 8.38
C ARG A 56 21.34 -16.02 8.34
N TRP A 57 21.00 -15.00 7.55
CA TRP A 57 21.82 -13.80 7.42
C TRP A 57 21.93 -13.02 8.74
N VAL A 58 20.85 -12.93 9.52
CA VAL A 58 20.85 -12.36 10.87
C VAL A 58 21.76 -13.15 11.82
N ALA A 59 21.70 -14.48 11.79
CA ALA A 59 22.59 -15.32 12.59
C ALA A 59 24.07 -15.12 12.20
N ASP A 60 24.38 -15.04 10.90
CA ASP A 60 25.74 -14.76 10.41
C ASP A 60 26.24 -13.39 10.89
N MET A 61 25.37 -12.37 10.89
CA MET A 61 25.71 -11.05 11.41
C MET A 61 26.02 -11.10 12.90
N ASP A 62 25.15 -11.76 13.67
CA ASP A 62 25.32 -11.89 15.10
C ASP A 62 26.60 -12.65 15.47
N LEU A 63 26.88 -13.77 14.80
CA LEU A 63 28.14 -14.51 14.93
C LEU A 63 29.35 -13.67 14.52
N HIS A 64 29.25 -12.85 13.46
CA HIS A 64 30.32 -11.95 13.06
C HIS A 64 30.61 -10.88 14.14
N HIS A 65 29.60 -10.37 14.83
CA HIS A 65 29.80 -9.44 15.94
C HIS A 65 30.41 -10.10 17.17
N ARG A 66 30.02 -11.34 17.48
CA ARG A 66 30.62 -12.10 18.60
C ARG A 66 32.04 -12.56 18.30
N TYR A 67 32.31 -12.94 17.05
CA TYR A 67 33.57 -13.56 16.60
C TYR A 67 34.06 -12.92 15.29
N PRO A 68 34.54 -11.67 15.31
CA PRO A 68 34.85 -10.91 14.09
C PRO A 68 35.97 -11.52 13.23
N LYS A 69 36.90 -12.27 13.84
CA LYS A 69 38.00 -12.95 13.14
C LYS A 69 37.60 -14.28 12.48
N ALA A 70 36.39 -14.78 12.71
CA ALA A 70 35.94 -16.09 12.23
C ALA A 70 35.33 -16.09 10.82
N GLY A 71 35.20 -14.92 10.17
CA GLY A 71 34.84 -14.85 8.75
C GLY A 71 33.36 -15.09 8.39
N PHE A 72 32.43 -15.03 9.36
CA PHE A 72 30.99 -15.22 9.12
C PHE A 72 30.35 -14.20 8.15
N ALA A 73 30.93 -13.01 8.02
CA ALA A 73 30.50 -12.00 7.07
C ALA A 73 31.68 -11.15 6.56
N THR A 74 31.63 -10.76 5.28
CA THR A 74 32.63 -9.88 4.67
C THR A 74 32.36 -8.39 4.88
N ARG A 75 31.13 -8.06 5.29
CA ARG A 75 30.68 -6.72 5.65
C ARG A 75 29.88 -6.88 6.93
N ALA A 76 30.04 -5.96 7.88
CA ALA A 76 29.32 -5.96 9.15
C ALA A 76 28.13 -5.00 9.09
N MET A 77 26.93 -5.48 9.42
CA MET A 77 25.75 -4.63 9.59
C MET A 77 25.64 -4.22 11.06
N ARG A 78 25.24 -2.97 11.36
CA ARG A 78 25.06 -2.53 12.76
C ARG A 78 24.01 -3.41 13.47
N PRO A 79 24.22 -3.83 14.74
CA PRO A 79 23.27 -4.65 15.50
C PRO A 79 21.83 -4.16 15.49
N GLN A 80 21.64 -2.86 15.67
CA GLN A 80 20.33 -2.21 15.64
C GLN A 80 19.58 -2.39 14.30
N VAL A 81 20.31 -2.55 13.19
CA VAL A 81 19.71 -2.77 11.87
C VAL A 81 19.29 -4.24 11.75
N TYR A 82 20.23 -5.19 11.91
CA TYR A 82 19.94 -6.59 11.58
C TYR A 82 19.02 -7.28 12.59
N ALA A 83 19.03 -6.87 13.86
CA ALA A 83 18.16 -7.44 14.89
C ALA A 83 16.66 -7.28 14.58
N GLY A 84 16.29 -6.31 13.75
CA GLY A 84 14.90 -6.08 13.34
C GLY A 84 14.49 -6.73 12.02
N ILE A 85 15.40 -7.42 11.31
CA ILE A 85 15.16 -7.90 9.95
C ILE A 85 14.02 -8.92 9.91
N THR A 86 14.07 -9.97 10.71
CA THR A 86 13.08 -11.07 10.68
C THR A 86 11.67 -10.55 10.93
N ARG A 87 11.49 -9.69 11.94
CA ARG A 87 10.21 -9.02 12.22
C ARG A 87 9.71 -8.16 11.06
N ARG A 88 10.63 -7.48 10.34
CA ARG A 88 10.26 -6.69 9.15
C ARG A 88 9.83 -7.60 8.00
N VAL A 89 10.52 -8.71 7.76
CA VAL A 89 10.16 -9.71 6.75
C VAL A 89 8.74 -10.24 6.99
N GLU A 90 8.45 -10.73 8.20
CA GLU A 90 7.12 -11.24 8.54
C GLU A 90 6.02 -10.18 8.38
N ARG A 91 6.28 -8.94 8.81
CA ARG A 91 5.33 -7.83 8.65
C ARG A 91 5.06 -7.54 7.18
N VAL A 92 6.11 -7.53 6.35
CA VAL A 92 6.02 -7.26 4.92
C VAL A 92 5.31 -8.38 4.18
N GLN A 93 5.61 -9.65 4.49
CA GLN A 93 4.91 -10.78 3.87
C GLN A 93 3.42 -10.77 4.22
N ARG A 94 3.05 -10.41 5.46
CA ARG A 94 1.63 -10.18 5.81
C ARG A 94 1.01 -9.02 5.03
N GLU A 95 1.73 -7.91 4.87
CA GLU A 95 1.29 -6.79 4.04
C GLU A 95 1.07 -7.19 2.58
N ILE A 96 1.96 -8.02 2.01
CA ILE A 96 1.86 -8.53 0.64
C ILE A 96 0.74 -9.58 0.50
N ALA A 97 0.51 -10.37 1.55
CA ALA A 97 -0.52 -11.41 1.57
C ALA A 97 -1.95 -10.86 1.65
N ASP A 98 -2.12 -9.61 2.09
CA ASP A 98 -3.41 -8.93 2.16
C ASP A 98 -4.16 -9.04 0.81
N MET A 99 -5.29 -9.75 0.83
CA MET A 99 -6.05 -10.06 -0.37
C MET A 99 -6.59 -8.81 -1.06
N ASP A 100 -6.99 -7.83 -0.26
CA ASP A 100 -7.59 -6.59 -0.72
C ASP A 100 -6.52 -5.70 -1.37
N ARG A 101 -5.31 -5.68 -0.81
CA ARG A 101 -4.13 -5.07 -1.44
C ARG A 101 -3.84 -5.74 -2.78
N ARG A 102 -3.74 -7.07 -2.80
CA ARG A 102 -3.39 -7.83 -4.02
C ARG A 102 -4.40 -7.59 -5.13
N GLU A 103 -5.68 -7.62 -4.81
CA GLU A 103 -6.76 -7.31 -5.73
C GLU A 103 -6.64 -5.89 -6.28
N TRP A 104 -6.40 -4.89 -5.43
CA TRP A 104 -6.23 -3.50 -5.88
C TRP A 104 -5.09 -3.37 -6.88
N PHE A 105 -3.91 -3.93 -6.59
CA PHE A 105 -2.80 -3.90 -7.54
C PHE A 105 -3.09 -4.66 -8.84
N ARG A 106 -3.81 -5.78 -8.76
CA ARG A 106 -4.21 -6.53 -9.96
C ARG A 106 -5.14 -5.70 -10.85
N LEU A 107 -6.11 -4.99 -10.26
CA LEU A 107 -7.09 -4.20 -10.99
C LEU A 107 -6.53 -2.88 -11.55
N HIS A 108 -5.54 -2.28 -10.89
CA HIS A 108 -4.97 -0.98 -11.28
C HIS A 108 -3.66 -1.10 -12.07
N TYR A 109 -2.86 -2.14 -11.82
CA TYR A 109 -1.50 -2.31 -12.36
C TYR A 109 -1.27 -3.72 -12.93
N GLY A 110 -2.28 -4.60 -12.99
CA GLY A 110 -2.12 -5.99 -13.43
C GLY A 110 -1.78 -6.15 -14.91
N ASP A 111 -2.13 -5.16 -15.73
CA ASP A 111 -1.86 -5.15 -17.18
C ASP A 111 -0.57 -4.42 -17.53
N GLU A 112 0.05 -3.73 -16.57
CA GLU A 112 1.33 -3.06 -16.77
C GLU A 112 2.42 -4.08 -17.08
N ARG A 113 3.25 -3.78 -18.06
CA ARG A 113 4.41 -4.59 -18.47
C ARG A 113 5.61 -3.66 -18.56
N HIS A 114 6.79 -4.17 -18.23
CA HIS A 114 8.05 -3.44 -18.37
C HIS A 114 9.11 -4.35 -18.97
N ARG A 115 9.99 -3.78 -19.78
CA ARG A 115 11.09 -4.48 -20.46
C ARG A 115 12.44 -4.24 -19.79
N ASN A 116 12.55 -3.13 -19.06
CA ASN A 116 13.80 -2.69 -18.45
C ASN A 116 13.54 -2.00 -17.10
N LYS A 117 14.62 -1.67 -16.39
CA LYS A 117 14.55 -1.02 -15.07
C LYS A 117 13.98 0.40 -15.13
N THR A 118 14.17 1.12 -16.23
CA THR A 118 13.66 2.49 -16.40
C THR A 118 12.14 2.50 -16.50
N GLU A 119 11.57 1.67 -17.37
CA GLU A 119 10.11 1.51 -17.49
C GLU A 119 9.49 1.05 -16.16
N LEU A 120 10.13 0.10 -15.47
CA LEU A 120 9.68 -0.30 -14.13
C LEU A 120 9.71 0.88 -13.14
N ALA A 121 10.76 1.70 -13.16
CA ALA A 121 10.87 2.86 -12.29
C ALA A 121 9.76 3.90 -12.56
N GLU A 122 9.38 4.12 -13.83
CA GLU A 122 8.29 5.00 -14.22
C GLU A 122 6.93 4.49 -13.71
N ILE A 123 6.64 3.21 -13.91
CA ILE A 123 5.42 2.56 -13.38
C ILE A 123 5.38 2.69 -11.85
N LEU A 124 6.49 2.43 -11.16
CA LEU A 124 6.59 2.56 -9.71
C LEU A 124 6.43 4.01 -9.25
N ALA A 125 6.96 4.99 -9.99
CA ALA A 125 6.82 6.40 -9.65
C ALA A 125 5.35 6.84 -9.74
N ARG A 126 4.67 6.46 -10.82
CA ARG A 126 3.24 6.71 -11.03
C ARG A 126 2.39 6.05 -9.94
N CYS A 127 2.67 4.78 -9.63
CA CYS A 127 2.03 4.06 -8.54
C CYS A 127 2.24 4.69 -7.16
N LYS A 128 3.49 5.08 -6.84
CA LYS A 128 3.77 5.75 -5.58
C LYS A 128 3.10 7.13 -5.50
N ALA A 129 2.99 7.85 -6.62
CA ALA A 129 2.29 9.13 -6.67
C ALA A 129 0.79 8.96 -6.40
N GLU A 130 0.14 7.99 -7.05
CA GLU A 130 -1.26 7.64 -6.81
C GLU A 130 -1.48 7.25 -5.35
N LEU A 131 -0.65 6.35 -4.80
CA LEU A 131 -0.74 5.94 -3.40
C LEU A 131 -0.52 7.08 -2.39
N ARG A 132 0.31 8.09 -2.73
CA ARG A 132 0.49 9.29 -1.90
C ARG A 132 -0.71 10.23 -1.95
N GLY A 133 -1.47 10.21 -3.03
CA GLY A 133 -2.71 10.99 -3.16
C GLY A 133 -3.80 10.52 -2.19
N TYR A 134 -3.72 9.29 -1.69
CA TYR A 134 -4.65 8.76 -0.70
C TYR A 134 -4.14 8.96 0.74
N PRO A 135 -4.94 9.59 1.64
CA PRO A 135 -4.58 9.71 3.06
C PRO A 135 -4.38 8.37 3.79
N HIS A 136 -4.96 7.28 3.28
CA HIS A 136 -4.66 5.90 3.67
C HIS A 136 -4.80 4.97 2.47
N TYR A 137 -4.23 3.76 2.54
CA TYR A 137 -4.24 2.86 1.40
C TYR A 137 -5.65 2.49 0.90
N PRO A 138 -5.86 2.40 -0.44
CA PRO A 138 -7.15 2.10 -1.06
C PRO A 138 -7.87 0.85 -0.55
N TRP A 139 -7.11 -0.20 -0.30
CA TRP A 139 -7.62 -1.49 0.16
C TRP A 139 -8.09 -1.50 1.62
N ARG A 140 -8.02 -0.36 2.33
CA ARG A 140 -8.56 -0.24 3.70
C ARG A 140 -10.04 0.16 3.75
N THR A 141 -10.65 0.50 2.62
CA THR A 141 -12.08 0.86 2.58
C THR A 141 -12.95 -0.28 2.06
N PRO A 142 -14.25 -0.24 2.40
CA PRO A 142 -15.22 -1.19 1.89
C PRO A 142 -15.26 -1.25 0.36
N LYS A 143 -15.66 -2.42 -0.15
CA LYS A 143 -16.06 -2.61 -1.54
C LYS A 143 -17.53 -2.31 -1.69
N LEU A 144 -17.92 -1.72 -2.81
CA LEU A 144 -19.32 -1.53 -3.21
C LEU A 144 -19.96 -2.81 -3.78
N GLY A 145 -19.12 -3.77 -4.18
CA GLY A 145 -19.54 -5.04 -4.76
C GLY A 145 -18.32 -5.84 -5.22
N THR A 146 -18.57 -7.01 -5.79
CA THR A 146 -17.51 -7.86 -6.38
C THR A 146 -17.40 -7.63 -7.88
N SER A 147 -16.18 -7.39 -8.37
CA SER A 147 -15.88 -7.33 -9.80
C SER A 147 -14.51 -7.92 -10.08
N GLN A 148 -14.39 -8.66 -11.18
CA GLN A 148 -13.12 -9.25 -11.59
C GLN A 148 -12.26 -8.28 -12.40
N ASN A 149 -12.86 -7.29 -13.05
CA ASN A 149 -12.15 -6.45 -14.04
C ASN A 149 -12.12 -4.98 -13.64
N VAL A 150 -12.90 -4.58 -12.65
CA VAL A 150 -13.06 -3.17 -12.26
C VAL A 150 -12.93 -3.05 -10.75
N CYS A 151 -12.21 -2.04 -10.29
CA CYS A 151 -12.15 -1.71 -8.86
C CYS A 151 -13.49 -1.14 -8.40
N THR A 152 -14.01 -1.68 -7.30
CA THR A 152 -15.28 -1.26 -6.68
C THR A 152 -15.06 -0.66 -5.30
N ARG A 153 -13.83 -0.28 -4.95
CA ARG A 153 -13.53 0.32 -3.65
C ARG A 153 -14.25 1.65 -3.52
N LEU A 154 -14.97 1.82 -2.43
CA LEU A 154 -15.80 2.99 -2.16
C LEU A 154 -15.01 4.31 -2.33
N MET A 155 -13.78 4.37 -1.81
CA MET A 155 -12.96 5.58 -1.89
C MET A 155 -12.34 5.87 -3.26
N CYS A 156 -12.15 4.85 -4.09
CA CYS A 156 -11.42 4.97 -5.36
C CYS A 156 -12.36 5.00 -6.55
N CYS A 157 -13.43 4.23 -6.47
CA CYS A 157 -14.41 4.01 -7.53
C CYS A 157 -15.85 4.16 -7.00
N GLY A 158 -16.06 5.01 -5.99
CA GLY A 158 -17.37 5.20 -5.37
C GLY A 158 -18.46 5.70 -6.31
N TYR A 159 -18.06 6.36 -7.40
CA TYR A 159 -18.93 6.75 -8.52
C TYR A 159 -19.66 5.55 -9.17
N GLN A 160 -19.20 4.31 -8.95
CA GLN A 160 -19.86 3.09 -9.42
C GLN A 160 -21.01 2.62 -8.51
N HIS A 161 -21.27 3.30 -7.39
CA HIS A 161 -22.37 2.94 -6.52
C HIS A 161 -23.71 2.97 -7.29
N PRO A 162 -24.63 2.00 -7.13
CA PRO A 162 -25.86 1.93 -7.93
C PRO A 162 -26.77 3.15 -7.78
N LYS A 163 -26.68 3.84 -6.63
CA LYS A 163 -27.42 5.07 -6.35
C LYS A 163 -26.59 6.35 -6.60
N ALA A 164 -25.38 6.24 -7.14
CA ALA A 164 -24.56 7.41 -7.45
C ALA A 164 -25.29 8.28 -8.51
N LYS A 165 -25.33 9.58 -8.24
CA LYS A 165 -25.83 10.60 -9.16
C LYS A 165 -24.78 11.70 -9.24
N HIS A 166 -24.60 12.25 -10.44
CA HIS A 166 -23.75 13.42 -10.61
C HIS A 166 -24.49 14.64 -10.05
N MET A 167 -23.86 15.34 -9.10
CA MET A 167 -24.37 16.55 -8.50
C MET A 167 -23.31 17.63 -8.59
N VAL A 168 -23.72 18.86 -8.85
CA VAL A 168 -22.81 20.00 -8.94
C VAL A 168 -22.95 20.81 -7.65
N ALA A 169 -21.81 21.04 -6.98
CA ALA A 169 -21.69 21.96 -5.86
C ALA A 169 -20.76 23.10 -6.25
N PHE A 170 -21.15 24.33 -5.92
CA PHE A 170 -20.30 25.50 -6.07
C PHE A 170 -19.53 25.68 -4.77
N LEU A 171 -18.22 25.45 -4.82
CA LEU A 171 -17.32 25.52 -3.67
C LEU A 171 -16.04 26.21 -4.12
N GLU A 172 -15.43 26.99 -3.23
CA GLU A 172 -14.07 27.44 -3.43
C GLU A 172 -13.10 26.24 -3.41
N GLN A 173 -11.94 26.37 -4.05
CA GLN A 173 -10.98 25.27 -4.13
C GLN A 173 -10.55 24.76 -2.74
N GLU A 174 -10.40 25.67 -1.79
CA GLU A 174 -10.01 25.38 -0.40
C GLU A 174 -11.10 24.57 0.34
N GLU A 175 -12.37 24.91 0.12
CA GLU A 175 -13.53 24.20 0.67
C GLU A 175 -13.64 22.79 0.08
N ARG A 176 -13.47 22.67 -1.25
CA ARG A 176 -13.45 21.37 -1.92
C ARG A 176 -12.37 20.47 -1.35
N ASP A 177 -11.14 20.95 -1.24
CA ASP A 177 -10.04 20.17 -0.70
C ASP A 177 -10.25 19.80 0.77
N ALA A 178 -10.82 20.71 1.57
CA ALA A 178 -11.16 20.44 2.96
C ALA A 178 -12.26 19.38 3.09
N PHE A 179 -13.32 19.47 2.27
CA PHE A 179 -14.39 18.48 2.21
C PHE A 179 -13.85 17.10 1.83
N GLN A 180 -13.05 17.02 0.76
CA GLN A 180 -12.41 15.77 0.33
C GLN A 180 -11.58 15.14 1.44
N ARG A 181 -10.76 15.93 2.14
CA ARG A 181 -9.97 15.45 3.28
C ARG A 181 -10.86 14.95 4.43
N ALA A 182 -11.92 15.68 4.77
CA ALA A 182 -12.82 15.33 5.87
C ALA A 182 -13.58 14.03 5.59
N VAL A 183 -14.26 13.94 4.43
CA VAL A 183 -14.98 12.74 3.97
C VAL A 183 -14.06 11.52 3.96
N PHE A 184 -12.84 11.71 3.48
CA PHE A 184 -11.87 10.63 3.42
C PHE A 184 -11.45 10.15 4.81
N ASN A 185 -11.22 11.06 5.77
CA ASN A 185 -10.86 10.69 7.14
C ASN A 185 -11.97 9.88 7.83
N GLU A 186 -13.24 10.09 7.43
CA GLU A 186 -14.39 9.29 7.84
C GLU A 186 -14.48 7.92 7.12
N ARG A 187 -13.58 7.63 6.18
CA ARG A 187 -13.61 6.45 5.29
C ARG A 187 -14.89 6.35 4.45
N ALA A 188 -15.50 7.49 4.15
CA ALA A 188 -16.70 7.62 3.33
C ALA A 188 -16.34 8.04 1.90
N HIS A 189 -17.30 7.93 0.99
CA HIS A 189 -17.24 8.57 -0.33
C HIS A 189 -17.98 9.92 -0.31
N GLU A 190 -17.55 10.88 -1.15
CA GLU A 190 -18.17 12.21 -1.25
C GLU A 190 -19.69 12.12 -1.44
N GLY A 191 -20.14 11.21 -2.31
CA GLY A 191 -21.56 10.96 -2.56
C GLY A 191 -22.37 10.49 -1.33
N GLU A 192 -21.75 9.80 -0.36
CA GLU A 192 -22.45 9.40 0.88
C GLU A 192 -22.69 10.60 1.77
N VAL A 193 -21.69 11.48 1.89
CA VAL A 193 -21.78 12.68 2.72
C VAL A 193 -22.74 13.69 2.09
N LEU A 194 -22.66 13.90 0.77
CA LEU A 194 -23.66 14.67 0.04
C LEU A 194 -25.08 14.11 0.26
N GLY A 195 -25.24 12.78 0.21
CA GLY A 195 -26.52 12.15 0.50
C GLY A 195 -27.04 12.40 1.92
N ARG A 196 -26.16 12.51 2.93
CA ARG A 196 -26.55 12.91 4.30
C ARG A 196 -27.01 14.37 4.34
N LEU A 197 -26.21 15.28 3.78
CA LEU A 197 -26.52 16.72 3.74
C LEU A 197 -27.86 17.01 3.03
N ILE A 198 -28.15 16.32 1.93
CA ILE A 198 -29.43 16.47 1.22
C ILE A 198 -30.60 16.03 2.09
N ARG A 199 -30.48 14.91 2.81
CA ARG A 199 -31.55 14.43 3.70
C ARG A 199 -31.77 15.37 4.87
N GLU A 200 -30.70 15.92 5.45
CA GLU A 200 -30.78 16.93 6.51
C GLU A 200 -31.52 18.18 6.01
N TYR A 201 -31.14 18.70 4.84
CA TYR A 201 -31.81 19.85 4.22
C TYR A 201 -33.31 19.62 3.99
N LEU A 202 -33.70 18.43 3.52
CA LEU A 202 -35.12 18.09 3.29
C LEU A 202 -35.92 18.03 4.60
N LEU A 203 -35.35 17.42 5.66
CA LEU A 203 -35.99 17.33 6.98
C LEU A 203 -36.24 18.71 7.59
N ASP A 204 -35.31 19.65 7.41
CA ASP A 204 -35.46 21.01 7.91
C ASP A 204 -36.56 21.78 7.16
N LYS A 205 -36.76 21.49 5.87
CA LYS A 205 -37.87 22.08 5.08
C LYS A 205 -39.23 21.52 5.45
N GLU A 206 -39.33 20.22 5.73
CA GLU A 206 -40.58 19.60 6.21
C GLU A 206 -41.01 20.20 7.56
N ARG A 207 -40.05 20.40 8.50
CA ARG A 207 -40.32 21.01 9.80
C ARG A 207 -40.71 22.49 9.74
N GLY A 208 -40.18 23.23 8.76
CA GLY A 208 -40.51 24.65 8.56
C GLY A 208 -41.82 24.88 7.79
N GLY A 209 -42.28 23.90 7.01
CA GLY A 209 -43.50 23.98 6.22
C GLY A 209 -44.80 23.78 7.01
N ASP A 210 -44.75 23.07 8.14
CA ASP A 210 -45.89 22.91 9.06
C ASP A 210 -46.21 24.17 9.89
N GLY A 211 -45.40 25.23 9.78
CA GLY A 211 -45.56 26.49 10.52
C GLY A 211 -46.28 27.62 9.78
N ASP A 212 -46.61 27.46 8.50
CA ASP A 212 -47.16 28.52 7.64
C ASP A 212 -48.60 28.21 7.13
N ALA A 213 -49.26 27.23 7.76
CA ALA A 213 -50.65 26.88 7.51
C ALA A 213 -51.56 27.31 8.69
N THR A 214 -51.71 28.62 8.88
CA THR A 214 -52.82 29.23 9.64
C THR A 214 -53.24 30.55 9.01
#